data_AF-A0A1V4JGH3-F1
#
_entry.id   AF-A0A1V4JGH3-F1
#
_cell.length_a   1.000
_cell.length_b   1.000
_cell.length_c   1.000
_cell.angle_alpha   90.00
_cell.angle_beta   90.00
_cell.angle_gamma   90.00
#
_symmetry.space_group_name_H-M   'P 1'
#
loop_
_entity.id
_entity.type
_entity.pdbx_description
1 polymer ?
#
loop_
_entity_poly.entity_id
_entity_poly.type
_entity_poly.pdbx_seq_one_letter_code
_entity_poly.pdbx_strand_id
1 'polypeptide(L)'
;MPNGLVSNVVFTSHATDQKHPLLVQLQSLIRAANPAVSFILAENGIVTRNEDIELILSESSFSNPRMMRARYLMYPGWYEGKYRAGPVFPPMVQICVWFNRPLEKTRFVTKCKAIKSLLKPSPFSGNIYHIMGKVKFSDSDKVIEVCHNTSSNSLSLMPVPEGPTPPDARSEHRDCSNQQECFLVFVGCSLKEEDIKDWLRETAKQKPQRKALKTRGMLTLQEIKNIHCPQITEKATQQTWRAVNPTHSQNLQGDYVDKVSIQKSNVDIGK
;
A
#
# COMPACT_ATOMS: atom_id res chain seq x y z
N MET A 1 -16.41 -31.79 -10.52
CA MET A 1 -15.38 -32.46 -11.33
C MET A 1 -15.33 -31.77 -12.69
N PRO A 2 -14.17 -31.29 -13.17
CA PRO A 2 -14.07 -30.24 -14.21
C PRO A 2 -14.53 -30.63 -15.63
N ASN A 3 -15.15 -31.79 -15.84
CA ASN A 3 -15.60 -32.24 -17.16
C ASN A 3 -16.61 -31.26 -17.78
N GLY A 4 -16.35 -30.81 -19.01
CA GLY A 4 -17.13 -29.77 -19.68
C GLY A 4 -16.80 -28.32 -19.27
N LEU A 5 -16.05 -28.11 -18.17
CA LEU A 5 -15.65 -26.79 -17.65
C LEU A 5 -14.16 -26.48 -17.85
N VAL A 6 -13.33 -27.49 -18.08
CA VAL A 6 -11.90 -27.35 -18.34
C VAL A 6 -11.53 -28.21 -19.54
N SER A 7 -10.94 -27.61 -20.57
CA SER A 7 -10.43 -28.31 -21.75
C SER A 7 -8.97 -28.73 -21.57
N ASN A 8 -8.15 -27.86 -21.00
CA ASN A 8 -6.71 -28.04 -20.87
C ASN A 8 -6.27 -27.83 -19.42
N VAL A 9 -5.28 -28.59 -18.96
CA VAL A 9 -4.59 -28.38 -17.67
C VAL A 9 -3.11 -28.18 -17.94
N VAL A 10 -2.59 -27.05 -17.45
CA VAL A 10 -1.19 -26.67 -17.61
C VAL A 10 -0.44 -26.97 -16.31
N PHE A 11 0.63 -27.76 -16.40
CA PHE A 11 1.55 -28.02 -15.30
C PHE A 11 2.77 -27.12 -15.44
N THR A 12 3.04 -26.32 -14.42
CA THR A 12 4.11 -25.31 -14.43
C THR A 12 5.29 -25.66 -13.51
N SER A 13 5.35 -26.89 -12.99
CA SER A 13 6.39 -27.29 -12.05
C SER A 13 7.76 -27.47 -12.73
N HIS A 14 8.83 -27.31 -11.95
CA HIS A 14 10.22 -27.61 -12.33
C HIS A 14 10.51 -29.11 -12.52
N ALA A 15 9.49 -29.97 -12.54
CA ALA A 15 9.71 -31.39 -12.77
C ALA A 15 10.09 -31.59 -14.23
N THR A 16 11.40 -31.62 -14.48
CA THR A 16 12.06 -31.84 -15.78
C THR A 16 11.71 -33.18 -16.41
N ASP A 17 11.01 -34.05 -15.68
CA ASP A 17 10.77 -35.44 -16.08
C ASP A 17 9.27 -35.72 -16.20
N GLN A 18 8.80 -35.99 -17.43
CA GLN A 18 7.43 -36.42 -17.69
C GLN A 18 7.04 -37.69 -16.91
N LYS A 19 8.03 -38.42 -16.41
CA LYS A 19 7.87 -39.67 -15.64
C LYS A 19 7.82 -39.47 -14.13
N HIS A 20 7.83 -38.24 -13.62
CA HIS A 20 7.77 -38.03 -12.18
C HIS A 20 6.51 -38.71 -11.60
N PRO A 21 6.62 -39.64 -10.62
CA PRO A 21 5.50 -40.47 -10.18
C PRO A 21 4.28 -39.68 -9.74
N LEU A 22 4.48 -38.56 -9.03
CA LEU A 22 3.39 -37.67 -8.63
C LEU A 22 2.66 -37.00 -9.81
N LEU A 23 3.39 -36.64 -10.87
CA LEU A 23 2.79 -36.04 -12.06
C LEU A 23 1.91 -37.07 -12.78
N VAL A 24 2.39 -38.30 -12.91
CA VAL A 24 1.63 -39.42 -13.50
C VAL A 24 0.37 -39.72 -12.68
N GLN A 25 0.47 -39.76 -11.35
CA GLN A 25 -0.68 -39.95 -10.47
C GLN A 25 -1.70 -38.81 -10.62
N LEU A 26 -1.24 -37.56 -10.64
CA LEU A 26 -2.09 -36.39 -10.79
C LEU A 26 -2.80 -36.38 -12.15
N GLN A 27 -2.08 -36.65 -13.23
CA GLN A 27 -2.66 -36.80 -14.57
C GLN A 27 -3.70 -37.92 -14.63
N SER A 28 -3.45 -39.05 -13.97
CA SER A 28 -4.40 -40.18 -13.91
C SER A 28 -5.67 -39.80 -13.17
N LEU A 29 -5.55 -39.11 -12.03
CA LEU A 29 -6.69 -38.62 -11.25
C LEU A 29 -7.52 -37.61 -12.03
N ILE A 30 -6.88 -36.65 -12.71
CA ILE A 30 -7.58 -35.66 -13.52
C ILE A 30 -8.28 -36.34 -14.71
N ARG A 31 -7.64 -37.32 -15.37
CA ARG A 31 -8.27 -38.09 -16.46
C ARG A 31 -9.47 -38.91 -16.00
N ALA A 32 -9.45 -39.46 -14.78
CA ALA A 32 -10.60 -40.17 -14.23
C ALA A 32 -11.83 -39.24 -14.11
N ALA A 33 -11.60 -37.95 -13.82
CA ALA A 33 -12.65 -36.93 -13.73
C ALA A 33 -13.02 -36.30 -15.10
N ASN A 34 -12.04 -36.16 -15.99
CA ASN A 34 -12.21 -35.58 -17.32
C ASN A 34 -11.35 -36.35 -18.34
N PRO A 35 -11.90 -37.40 -18.97
CA PRO A 35 -11.14 -38.25 -19.88
C PRO A 35 -10.59 -37.55 -21.13
N ALA A 36 -11.21 -36.43 -21.52
CA ALA A 36 -10.86 -35.67 -22.72
C ALA A 36 -9.92 -34.47 -22.45
N VAL A 37 -9.42 -34.32 -21.22
CA VAL A 37 -8.52 -33.23 -20.86
C VAL A 37 -7.18 -33.35 -21.58
N SER A 38 -6.69 -32.23 -22.11
CA SER A 38 -5.32 -32.12 -22.61
C SER A 38 -4.38 -31.66 -21.50
N PHE A 39 -3.20 -32.26 -21.42
CA PHE A 39 -2.16 -31.86 -20.47
C PHE A 39 -1.04 -31.13 -21.20
N ILE A 40 -0.72 -29.94 -20.71
CA ILE A 40 0.36 -29.09 -21.24
C ILE A 40 1.44 -28.99 -20.17
N LEU A 41 2.68 -29.20 -20.56
CA LEU A 41 3.84 -29.04 -19.68
C LEU A 41 4.51 -27.71 -20.02
N ALA A 42 4.40 -26.75 -19.11
CA ALA A 42 4.92 -25.40 -19.28
C ALA A 42 6.00 -25.13 -18.23
N GLU A 43 7.20 -25.63 -18.47
CA GLU A 43 8.31 -25.47 -17.53
C GLU A 43 8.55 -23.98 -17.24
N ASN A 44 8.65 -23.61 -15.97
CA ASN A 44 8.78 -22.21 -15.52
C ASN A 44 7.62 -21.29 -15.97
N GLY A 45 6.47 -21.86 -16.31
CA GLY A 45 5.33 -21.12 -16.86
C GLY A 45 5.52 -20.73 -18.33
N ILE A 46 6.52 -21.29 -19.02
CA ILE A 46 6.79 -21.01 -20.44
C ILE A 46 6.20 -22.14 -21.28
N VAL A 47 5.32 -21.79 -22.22
CA VAL A 47 4.79 -22.72 -23.23
C VAL A 47 5.57 -22.52 -24.51
N THR A 48 6.28 -23.55 -24.98
CA THR A 48 7.18 -23.46 -26.14
C THR A 48 6.65 -24.21 -27.36
N ARG A 49 5.78 -25.19 -27.19
CA ARG A 49 5.24 -25.98 -28.28
C ARG A 49 4.05 -25.29 -28.92
N ASN A 50 4.09 -25.12 -30.24
CA ASN A 50 2.99 -24.49 -30.98
C ASN A 50 1.66 -25.22 -30.78
N GLU A 51 1.65 -26.57 -30.74
CA GLU A 51 0.40 -27.30 -30.50
C GLU A 51 -0.23 -26.96 -29.15
N ASP A 52 0.60 -26.79 -28.11
CA ASP A 52 0.14 -26.43 -26.77
C ASP A 52 -0.37 -24.98 -26.73
N ILE A 53 0.26 -24.07 -27.47
CA ILE A 53 -0.21 -22.68 -27.65
C ILE A 53 -1.58 -22.67 -28.33
N GLU A 54 -1.74 -23.39 -29.44
CA GLU A 54 -3.01 -23.50 -30.17
C GLU A 54 -4.12 -24.10 -29.28
N LEU A 55 -3.79 -25.08 -28.44
CA LEU A 55 -4.75 -25.63 -27.47
C LEU A 55 -5.20 -24.58 -26.45
N ILE A 56 -4.29 -23.76 -25.93
CA ILE A 56 -4.59 -22.69 -24.96
C ILE A 56 -5.43 -21.60 -25.60
N LEU A 57 -5.09 -21.19 -26.82
CA LEU A 57 -5.74 -20.10 -27.55
C LEU A 57 -6.99 -20.55 -28.33
N SER A 58 -7.33 -21.83 -28.29
CA SER A 58 -8.46 -22.39 -29.04
C SER A 58 -9.80 -21.77 -28.64
N GLU A 59 -10.42 -21.04 -29.57
CA GLU A 59 -11.74 -20.43 -29.39
C GLU A 59 -12.87 -21.47 -29.32
N SER A 60 -12.68 -22.63 -29.98
CA SER A 60 -13.72 -23.65 -30.13
C SER A 60 -13.65 -24.77 -29.09
N SER A 61 -12.56 -24.87 -28.32
CA SER A 61 -12.32 -25.99 -27.40
C SER A 61 -13.46 -26.18 -26.39
N PHE A 62 -14.02 -25.07 -25.89
CA PHE A 62 -15.16 -25.07 -24.97
C PHE A 62 -16.53 -25.26 -25.64
N SER A 63 -16.61 -25.05 -26.95
CA SER A 63 -17.83 -25.13 -27.76
C SER A 63 -18.00 -26.49 -28.44
N ASN A 64 -17.04 -27.41 -28.26
CA ASN A 64 -17.15 -28.78 -28.75
C ASN A 64 -18.45 -29.42 -28.23
N PRO A 65 -19.26 -30.09 -29.09
CA PRO A 65 -20.52 -30.71 -28.68
C PRO A 65 -20.42 -31.63 -27.46
N ARG A 66 -19.31 -32.35 -27.29
CA ARG A 66 -19.07 -33.19 -26.11
C ARG A 66 -18.91 -32.37 -24.83
N MET A 67 -18.12 -31.29 -24.89
CA MET A 67 -17.90 -30.38 -23.75
C MET A 67 -19.20 -29.66 -23.37
N MET A 68 -19.95 -29.19 -24.37
CA MET A 68 -21.25 -28.57 -24.18
C MET A 68 -22.23 -29.53 -23.53
N ARG A 69 -22.37 -30.75 -24.06
CA ARG A 69 -23.24 -31.78 -23.49
C ARG A 69 -22.86 -32.12 -22.05
N ALA A 70 -21.58 -32.36 -21.78
CA ALA A 70 -21.10 -32.64 -20.42
C ALA A 70 -21.46 -31.50 -19.47
N ARG A 71 -21.32 -30.24 -19.89
CA ARG A 71 -21.67 -29.08 -19.08
C ARG A 71 -23.16 -29.00 -18.77
N TYR A 72 -24.03 -29.16 -19.77
CA TYR A 72 -25.48 -29.11 -19.58
C TYR A 72 -25.99 -30.25 -18.68
N LEU A 73 -25.42 -31.44 -18.82
CA LEU A 73 -25.86 -32.62 -18.04
C LEU A 73 -25.29 -32.64 -16.62
N MET A 74 -24.01 -32.29 -16.44
CA MET A 74 -23.35 -32.36 -15.13
C MET A 74 -23.58 -31.11 -14.28
N TYR A 75 -23.96 -29.99 -14.91
CA TYR A 75 -24.15 -28.69 -14.27
C TYR A 75 -25.47 -28.02 -14.69
N PRO A 76 -26.64 -28.62 -14.38
CA PRO A 76 -27.95 -28.07 -14.75
C PRO A 76 -28.20 -26.66 -14.16
N GLY A 77 -28.40 -25.66 -15.02
CA GLY A 77 -28.57 -24.26 -14.60
C GLY A 77 -27.26 -23.46 -14.47
N TRP A 78 -26.12 -24.03 -14.87
CA TRP A 78 -24.86 -23.28 -14.98
C TRP A 78 -24.98 -22.05 -15.89
N TYR A 79 -25.64 -22.20 -17.05
CA TYR A 79 -25.88 -21.10 -17.98
C TYR A 79 -26.81 -20.02 -17.41
N GLU A 80 -27.55 -20.32 -16.35
CA GLU A 80 -28.42 -19.40 -15.60
C GLU A 80 -27.69 -18.81 -14.37
N GLY A 81 -26.39 -19.08 -14.20
CA GLY A 81 -25.61 -18.61 -13.06
C GLY A 81 -25.93 -19.30 -11.72
N LYS A 82 -26.67 -20.41 -11.72
CA LYS A 82 -27.05 -21.15 -10.50
C LYS A 82 -25.86 -21.86 -9.84
N TYR A 83 -24.80 -22.14 -10.61
CA TYR A 83 -23.53 -22.63 -10.08
C TYR A 83 -22.60 -21.47 -9.79
N ARG A 84 -22.65 -20.97 -8.54
CA ARG A 84 -21.51 -20.23 -8.00
C ARG A 84 -20.46 -21.25 -7.56
N ALA A 85 -19.18 -20.99 -7.82
CA ALA A 85 -18.13 -21.66 -7.06
C ALA A 85 -18.52 -21.47 -5.59
N GLY A 86 -18.81 -22.57 -4.88
CA GLY A 86 -19.32 -22.51 -3.51
C GLY A 86 -18.43 -21.61 -2.64
N PRO A 87 -18.93 -21.14 -1.49
CA PRO A 87 -18.15 -20.23 -0.64
C PRO A 87 -16.79 -20.86 -0.32
N VAL A 88 -15.72 -20.27 -0.86
CA VAL A 88 -14.36 -20.64 -0.50
C VAL A 88 -14.16 -20.17 0.94
N PHE A 89 -13.78 -21.07 1.84
CA PHE A 89 -13.49 -20.72 3.22
C PHE A 89 -12.01 -20.97 3.54
N PRO A 90 -11.28 -19.97 4.06
CA PRO A 90 -11.65 -18.55 4.16
C PRO A 90 -11.85 -17.88 2.77
N PRO A 91 -12.76 -16.88 2.67
CA PRO A 91 -13.03 -16.17 1.41
C PRO A 91 -11.79 -15.48 0.87
N MET A 92 -11.52 -15.67 -0.42
CA MET A 92 -10.56 -14.85 -1.14
C MET A 92 -11.21 -13.51 -1.47
N VAL A 93 -10.63 -12.42 -1.00
CA VAL A 93 -11.17 -11.06 -1.15
C VAL A 93 -10.16 -10.12 -1.79
N GLN A 94 -10.68 -9.07 -2.40
CA GLN A 94 -9.92 -7.98 -2.99
C GLN A 94 -10.34 -6.68 -2.31
N ILE A 95 -9.37 -5.97 -1.71
CA ILE A 95 -9.60 -4.69 -1.05
C ILE A 95 -8.85 -3.61 -1.83
N CYS A 96 -9.58 -2.64 -2.36
CA CYS A 96 -9.02 -1.47 -3.03
C CYS A 96 -8.99 -0.28 -2.07
N VAL A 97 -7.82 0.30 -1.85
CA VAL A 97 -7.62 1.48 -1.00
C VAL A 97 -7.13 2.63 -1.84
N TRP A 98 -7.92 3.70 -1.89
CA TRP A 98 -7.60 4.97 -2.55
C TRP A 98 -6.95 5.92 -1.55
N PHE A 99 -5.94 6.66 -1.99
CA PHE A 99 -5.23 7.61 -1.15
C PHE A 99 -4.51 8.69 -1.97
N ASN A 100 -4.36 9.87 -1.38
CA ASN A 100 -3.69 10.99 -2.05
C ASN A 100 -2.29 11.28 -1.48
N ARG A 101 -1.95 10.64 -0.35
CA ARG A 101 -0.70 10.93 0.35
C ARG A 101 0.45 10.08 -0.21
N PRO A 102 1.58 10.68 -0.61
CA PRO A 102 2.73 9.91 -1.05
C PRO A 102 3.26 8.96 0.04
N LEU A 103 3.65 7.76 -0.37
CA LEU A 103 4.23 6.74 0.51
C LEU A 103 5.75 6.93 0.62
N GLU A 104 6.36 6.38 1.67
CA GLU A 104 7.82 6.33 1.78
C GLU A 104 8.34 5.04 1.13
N LYS A 105 9.10 5.17 0.04
CA LYS A 105 9.53 4.03 -0.79
C LYS A 105 10.22 2.93 0.00
N THR A 106 11.18 3.29 0.85
CA THR A 106 11.93 2.32 1.67
C THR A 106 11.02 1.57 2.64
N ARG A 107 10.11 2.27 3.34
CA ARG A 107 9.15 1.62 4.25
C ARG A 107 8.20 0.69 3.51
N PHE A 108 7.67 1.14 2.38
CA PHE A 108 6.78 0.36 1.55
C PHE A 108 7.44 -0.94 1.06
N VAL A 109 8.65 -0.85 0.49
CA VAL A 109 9.40 -2.01 0.00
C VAL A 109 9.71 -2.99 1.14
N THR A 110 10.16 -2.49 2.30
CA THR A 110 10.46 -3.33 3.47
C THR A 110 9.20 -4.04 3.97
N LYS A 111 8.07 -3.33 4.06
CA LYS A 111 6.78 -3.91 4.46
C LYS A 111 6.30 -4.96 3.47
N CYS A 112 6.38 -4.71 2.17
CA CYS A 112 6.06 -5.70 1.14
C CYS A 112 6.90 -6.97 1.32
N LYS A 113 8.23 -6.82 1.40
CA LYS A 113 9.15 -7.97 1.51
C LYS A 113 8.97 -8.78 2.80
N ALA A 114 8.48 -8.16 3.87
CA ALA A 114 8.18 -8.84 5.13
C ALA A 114 6.90 -9.71 5.06
N ILE A 115 6.00 -9.50 4.10
CA ILE A 115 4.73 -10.24 4.03
C ILE A 115 4.98 -11.74 3.89
N LYS A 116 5.97 -12.15 3.09
CA LYS A 116 6.27 -13.57 2.86
C LYS A 116 6.47 -14.35 4.16
N SER A 117 7.21 -13.78 5.13
CA SER A 117 7.45 -14.41 6.42
C SER A 117 6.24 -14.38 7.36
N LEU A 118 5.24 -13.54 7.08
CA LEU A 118 4.00 -13.42 7.85
C LEU A 118 2.90 -14.35 7.33
N LEU A 119 3.11 -15.03 6.19
CA LEU A 119 2.14 -15.97 5.63
C LEU A 119 1.94 -17.16 6.55
N LYS A 120 0.70 -17.38 6.97
CA LYS A 120 0.29 -18.50 7.82
C LYS A 120 -0.14 -19.70 6.97
N PRO A 121 0.27 -20.93 7.31
CA PRO A 121 -0.18 -22.12 6.59
C PRO A 121 -1.64 -22.49 6.90
N SER A 122 -2.03 -22.42 8.17
CA SER A 122 -3.42 -22.58 8.64
C SER A 122 -3.55 -22.04 10.08
N PRO A 123 -4.62 -21.30 10.42
CA PRO A 123 -5.56 -20.67 9.49
C PRO A 123 -4.86 -19.56 8.68
N PHE A 124 -5.13 -19.52 7.37
CA PHE A 124 -4.51 -18.56 6.44
C PHE A 124 -5.31 -17.25 6.30
N SER A 125 -6.25 -17.00 7.21
CA SER A 125 -6.96 -15.72 7.32
C SER A 125 -6.00 -14.57 7.62
N GLY A 126 -6.14 -13.48 6.87
CA GLY A 126 -5.27 -12.30 6.91
C GLY A 126 -4.05 -12.39 5.98
N ASN A 127 -3.81 -13.52 5.31
CA ASN A 127 -2.71 -13.63 4.36
C ASN A 127 -2.96 -12.77 3.12
N ILE A 128 -2.00 -11.91 2.78
CA ILE A 128 -1.97 -11.14 1.53
C ILE A 128 -1.12 -11.92 0.52
N TYR A 129 -1.69 -12.22 -0.65
CA TYR A 129 -1.01 -12.97 -1.71
C TYR A 129 -0.53 -12.08 -2.85
N HIS A 130 -1.26 -11.00 -3.12
CA HIS A 130 -0.91 -10.07 -4.18
C HIS A 130 -1.21 -8.63 -3.80
N ILE A 131 -0.32 -7.72 -4.20
CA ILE A 131 -0.53 -6.27 -4.11
C ILE A 131 -0.28 -5.69 -5.49
N MET A 132 -1.22 -4.91 -6.01
CA MET A 132 -1.06 -4.20 -7.28
C MET A 132 -1.65 -2.80 -7.22
N GLY A 133 -1.20 -1.89 -8.07
CA GLY A 133 -1.83 -0.57 -8.19
C GLY A 133 -0.85 0.54 -8.55
N LYS A 134 -1.25 1.77 -8.29
CA LYS A 134 -0.49 2.99 -8.64
C LYS A 134 -0.21 3.79 -7.40
N VAL A 135 1.06 4.13 -7.17
CA VAL A 135 1.49 4.86 -5.99
C VAL A 135 2.42 6.01 -6.36
N LYS A 136 2.34 7.10 -5.61
CA LYS A 136 3.37 8.14 -5.61
C LYS A 136 4.26 7.97 -4.38
N PHE A 137 5.57 8.01 -4.57
CA PHE A 137 6.52 7.96 -3.45
C PHE A 137 7.02 9.36 -3.09
N SER A 138 7.41 9.57 -1.83
CA SER A 138 7.86 10.89 -1.36
C SER A 138 9.20 11.35 -1.94
N ASP A 139 9.93 10.45 -2.59
CA ASP A 139 11.22 10.69 -3.25
C ASP A 139 11.09 10.82 -4.78
N SER A 140 9.87 10.75 -5.34
CA SER A 140 9.65 10.87 -6.79
C SER A 140 8.33 11.54 -7.12
N ASP A 141 8.34 12.41 -8.13
CA ASP A 141 7.11 13.00 -8.63
C ASP A 141 6.29 12.11 -9.56
N LYS A 142 6.91 11.03 -10.05
CA LYS A 142 6.28 10.07 -10.95
C LYS A 142 5.37 9.11 -10.20
N VAL A 143 4.26 8.75 -10.84
CA VAL A 143 3.45 7.61 -10.39
C VAL A 143 4.15 6.32 -10.79
N ILE A 144 4.25 5.42 -9.83
CA ILE A 144 4.86 4.11 -9.97
C ILE A 144 3.75 3.07 -9.94
N GLU A 145 3.72 2.21 -10.94
CA GLU A 145 2.97 0.97 -10.92
C GLU A 145 3.66 -0.05 -10.02
N VAL A 146 2.90 -0.62 -9.11
CA VAL A 146 3.34 -1.64 -8.16
C VAL A 146 2.73 -2.96 -8.56
N CYS A 147 3.54 -4.02 -8.57
CA CYS A 147 3.08 -5.39 -8.63
C CYS A 147 3.93 -6.24 -7.68
N HIS A 148 3.29 -6.88 -6.70
CA HIS A 148 3.97 -7.69 -5.69
C HIS A 148 3.29 -9.04 -5.56
N ASN A 149 4.04 -10.10 -5.84
CA ASN A 149 3.66 -11.46 -5.54
C ASN A 149 4.36 -11.89 -4.24
N THR A 150 3.58 -12.10 -3.17
CA THR A 150 4.14 -12.30 -1.83
C THR A 150 4.72 -13.70 -1.63
N SER A 151 4.23 -14.71 -2.36
CA SER A 151 4.72 -16.09 -2.23
C SER A 151 6.12 -16.25 -2.84
N SER A 152 6.33 -15.66 -4.03
CA SER A 152 7.66 -15.58 -4.66
C SER A 152 8.53 -14.45 -4.09
N ASN A 153 7.94 -13.51 -3.35
CA ASN A 153 8.56 -12.25 -2.90
C ASN A 153 9.07 -11.37 -4.05
N SER A 154 8.43 -11.50 -5.22
CA SER A 154 8.77 -10.71 -6.41
C SER A 154 8.02 -9.40 -6.37
N LEU A 155 8.76 -8.29 -6.20
CA LEU A 155 8.24 -6.92 -6.18
C LEU A 155 8.76 -6.16 -7.39
N SER A 156 7.85 -5.72 -8.25
CA SER A 156 8.10 -4.84 -9.38
C SER A 156 7.57 -3.43 -9.09
N LEU A 157 8.38 -2.43 -9.42
CA LEU A 157 8.09 -1.00 -9.27
C LEU A 157 8.48 -0.30 -10.57
N MET A 158 7.48 -0.05 -11.42
CA MET A 158 7.71 0.50 -12.77
C MET A 158 7.11 1.90 -12.88
N PRO A 159 7.86 2.93 -13.30
CA PRO A 159 7.27 4.23 -13.58
C PRO A 159 6.18 4.11 -14.64
N VAL A 160 4.99 4.69 -14.38
CA VAL A 160 3.93 4.73 -15.37
C VAL A 160 4.38 5.67 -16.50
N PRO A 161 4.37 5.23 -17.77
CA PRO A 161 4.71 6.10 -18.88
C PRO A 161 3.67 7.23 -19.00
N GLU A 162 4.14 8.47 -19.02
CA GLU A 162 3.29 9.62 -19.34
C GLU A 162 2.98 9.56 -20.84
N GLY A 163 1.72 9.26 -21.18
CA GLY A 163 1.24 9.30 -22.56
C GLY A 163 1.20 10.74 -23.08
N PRO A 164 1.21 10.95 -24.42
CA PRO A 164 1.10 12.29 -24.98
C PRO A 164 -0.22 12.93 -24.54
N THR A 165 -0.13 14.08 -23.87
CA THR A 165 -1.29 14.89 -23.50
C THR A 165 -1.98 15.31 -24.80
N PRO A 166 -3.29 15.04 -24.97
CA PRO A 166 -4.03 15.57 -26.12
C PRO A 166 -3.93 17.11 -26.13
N PRO A 167 -3.79 17.76 -27.30
CA PRO A 167 -3.76 19.21 -27.36
C PRO A 167 -5.09 19.76 -26.81
N ASP A 168 -4.99 20.70 -25.87
CA ASP A 168 -6.10 21.30 -25.14
C ASP A 168 -7.20 21.80 -26.08
N ALA A 169 -8.34 21.10 -26.09
CA ALA A 169 -9.58 21.62 -26.64
C ALA A 169 -10.18 22.60 -25.61
N ARG A 170 -10.25 23.87 -26.01
CA ARG A 170 -10.75 25.01 -25.24
C ARG A 170 -12.06 24.70 -24.50
N SER A 171 -12.04 24.97 -23.19
CA SER A 171 -13.13 25.42 -22.31
C SER A 171 -14.49 24.73 -22.44
N GLU A 172 -14.94 24.04 -21.38
CA GLU A 172 -16.07 24.47 -20.51
C GLU A 172 -16.20 23.49 -19.31
N HIS A 173 -16.19 24.03 -18.09
CA HIS A 173 -16.63 23.39 -16.83
C HIS A 173 -16.45 21.87 -16.66
N ARG A 174 -15.25 21.44 -16.26
CA ARG A 174 -15.09 20.34 -15.30
C ARG A 174 -13.95 20.65 -14.36
N ASP A 175 -14.29 20.88 -13.09
CA ASP A 175 -13.40 20.68 -11.94
C ASP A 175 -13.09 19.18 -11.77
N CYS A 176 -12.55 18.55 -12.81
CA CYS A 176 -11.93 17.22 -12.75
C CYS A 176 -10.46 17.41 -13.06
N SER A 177 -9.78 18.21 -12.24
CA SER A 177 -8.33 18.30 -12.26
C SER A 177 -7.75 16.88 -12.30
N ASN A 178 -6.79 16.66 -13.19
CA ASN A 178 -5.89 15.53 -13.34
C ASN A 178 -5.21 15.07 -12.03
N GLN A 179 -5.98 14.68 -11.02
CA GLN A 179 -5.47 14.01 -9.84
C GLN A 179 -5.18 12.59 -10.30
N GLN A 180 -3.90 12.29 -10.51
CA GLN A 180 -3.44 10.92 -10.64
C GLN A 180 -3.72 10.23 -9.30
N GLU A 181 -4.93 9.69 -9.15
CA GLU A 181 -5.39 9.06 -7.92
C GLU A 181 -4.53 7.81 -7.65
N CYS A 182 -3.83 7.81 -6.51
CA CYS A 182 -3.08 6.64 -6.09
C CYS A 182 -4.04 5.64 -5.45
N PHE A 183 -3.85 4.37 -5.80
CA PHE A 183 -4.63 3.29 -5.23
C PHE A 183 -3.79 2.02 -5.15
N LEU A 184 -4.10 1.19 -4.16
CA LEU A 184 -3.55 -0.15 -4.04
C LEU A 184 -4.68 -1.15 -3.85
N VAL A 185 -4.54 -2.27 -4.55
CA VAL A 185 -5.41 -3.43 -4.50
C VAL A 185 -4.67 -4.55 -3.79
N PHE A 186 -5.26 -5.03 -2.71
CA PHE A 186 -4.75 -6.14 -1.91
C PHE A 186 -5.64 -7.36 -2.13
N VAL A 187 -5.03 -8.48 -2.51
CA VAL A 187 -5.72 -9.74 -2.78
C VAL A 187 -5.24 -10.77 -1.75
N GLY A 188 -6.17 -11.29 -0.95
CA GLY A 188 -5.84 -12.19 0.16
C GLY A 188 -7.03 -12.92 0.75
N CYS A 189 -6.79 -13.72 1.78
CA CYS A 189 -7.84 -14.51 2.44
C CYS A 189 -8.40 -13.78 3.66
N SER A 190 -9.72 -13.60 3.73
CA SER A 190 -10.44 -12.93 4.84
C SER A 190 -9.77 -11.63 5.28
N LEU A 191 -9.30 -10.82 4.32
CA LEU A 191 -8.71 -9.53 4.63
C LEU A 191 -9.77 -8.61 5.22
N LYS A 192 -9.32 -7.76 6.13
CA LYS A 192 -10.14 -6.69 6.72
C LYS A 192 -9.65 -5.35 6.24
N GLU A 193 -10.57 -4.47 5.88
CA GLU A 193 -10.22 -3.18 5.26
C GLU A 193 -9.44 -2.29 6.23
N GLU A 194 -9.79 -2.31 7.52
CA GLU A 194 -9.09 -1.61 8.58
C GLU A 194 -7.63 -2.03 8.71
N ASP A 195 -7.35 -3.34 8.70
CA ASP A 195 -5.99 -3.88 8.81
C ASP A 195 -5.14 -3.46 7.60
N ILE A 196 -5.72 -3.46 6.40
CA ILE A 196 -5.05 -3.02 5.16
C ILE A 196 -4.79 -1.51 5.18
N LYS A 197 -5.76 -0.72 5.63
CA LYS A 197 -5.60 0.73 5.78
C LYS A 197 -4.49 1.06 6.78
N ASP A 198 -4.43 0.38 7.91
CA ASP A 198 -3.41 0.61 8.92
C ASP A 198 -2.03 0.15 8.47
N TRP A 199 -1.96 -1.00 7.79
CA TRP A 199 -0.73 -1.44 7.11
C TRP A 199 -0.21 -0.36 6.15
N LEU A 200 -1.10 0.25 5.35
CA LEU A 200 -0.74 1.30 4.40
C LEU A 200 -0.29 2.59 5.09
N ARG A 201 -0.96 3.00 6.17
CA ARG A 201 -0.57 4.18 6.97
C ARG A 201 0.85 4.07 7.48
N GLU A 202 1.29 2.89 7.90
CA GLU A 202 2.66 2.66 8.38
C GLU A 202 3.73 2.85 7.31
N THR A 203 3.35 2.73 6.02
CA THR A 203 4.25 2.98 4.89
C THR A 203 4.36 4.46 4.50
N ALA A 204 3.45 5.31 4.99
CA ALA A 204 3.52 6.75 4.78
C ALA A 204 4.36 7.43 5.89
N LYS A 205 4.87 8.64 5.63
CA LYS A 205 5.54 9.46 6.65
C LYS A 205 4.61 9.67 7.84
N GLN A 206 4.94 9.12 9.01
CA GLN A 206 4.16 9.39 10.21
C GLN A 206 4.36 10.86 10.62
N LYS A 207 3.28 11.58 10.98
CA LYS A 207 3.44 12.90 11.60
C LYS A 207 4.26 12.68 12.87
N PRO A 208 5.34 13.46 13.12
CA PRO A 208 6.01 13.41 14.40
C PRO A 208 4.96 13.55 15.50
N GLN A 209 4.96 12.68 16.50
CA GLN A 209 4.11 12.91 17.66
C GLN A 209 4.46 14.31 18.19
N ARG A 210 3.47 15.21 18.21
CA ARG A 210 3.64 16.49 18.90
C ARG A 210 4.02 16.12 20.33
N LYS A 211 5.20 16.53 20.78
CA LYS A 211 5.59 16.40 22.19
C LYS A 211 4.41 16.93 23.02
N ALA A 212 3.97 16.17 24.01
CA ALA A 212 2.85 16.56 24.86
C ALA A 212 3.07 17.99 25.36
N LEU A 213 2.03 18.83 25.30
CA LEU A 213 2.06 20.18 25.85
C LEU A 213 2.36 20.05 27.35
N LYS A 214 3.60 20.34 27.76
CA LYS A 214 3.97 20.40 29.18
C LYS A 214 3.29 21.62 29.79
N THR A 215 2.36 21.42 30.69
CA THR A 215 1.80 22.50 31.53
C THR A 215 2.80 22.89 32.62
N ARG A 216 2.65 24.08 33.22
CA ARG A 216 3.57 24.60 34.26
C ARG A 216 3.82 23.62 35.42
N GLY A 217 2.85 22.76 35.74
CA GLY A 217 2.96 21.73 36.77
C GLY A 217 3.76 20.47 36.37
N MET A 218 4.11 20.31 35.09
CA MET A 218 4.85 19.16 34.56
C MET A 218 6.32 19.48 34.27
N LEU A 219 6.76 20.71 34.56
CA LEU A 219 8.14 21.14 34.41
C LEU A 219 8.92 20.78 35.67
N THR A 220 10.07 20.13 35.50
CA THR A 220 11.00 19.89 36.62
C THR A 220 11.63 21.21 37.08
N LEU A 221 12.05 21.28 38.35
CA LEU A 221 12.75 22.46 38.89
C LEU A 221 14.01 22.83 38.09
N GLN A 222 14.66 21.85 37.46
CA GLN A 222 15.83 22.03 36.61
C GLN A 222 15.48 22.62 35.24
N GLU A 223 14.35 22.21 34.65
CA GLU A 223 13.82 22.82 33.41
C GLU A 223 13.37 24.27 33.64
N ILE A 224 12.74 24.56 34.79
CA ILE A 224 12.37 25.93 35.17
C ILE A 224 13.61 26.81 35.33
N LYS A 225 14.66 26.31 36.00
CA LYS A 225 15.95 27.01 36.13
C LYS A 225 16.61 27.29 34.78
N ASN A 226 16.54 26.35 33.84
CA ASN A 226 17.11 26.53 32.50
C ASN A 226 16.34 27.57 31.66
N ILE A 227 15.02 27.69 31.86
CA ILE A 227 14.20 28.74 31.24
C ILE A 227 14.50 30.12 31.85
N HIS A 228 14.78 30.18 33.15
CA HIS A 228 15.08 31.42 33.90
C HIS A 228 16.57 31.80 33.92
N CYS A 229 17.45 31.08 33.21
CA CYS A 229 18.88 31.38 33.23
C CYS A 229 19.14 32.68 32.43
N PRO A 230 19.57 33.80 33.05
CA PRO A 230 19.69 35.10 32.39
C PRO A 230 20.86 35.21 31.40
N GLN A 231 21.57 34.12 31.10
CA GLN A 231 22.87 34.19 30.43
C GLN A 231 22.79 34.31 28.89
N ILE A 232 21.62 34.08 28.28
CA ILE A 232 21.47 34.21 26.80
C ILE A 232 21.00 35.61 26.40
N THR A 233 20.25 36.31 27.26
CA THR A 233 19.71 37.64 26.93
C THR A 233 20.71 38.77 27.17
N GLU A 234 21.76 38.55 27.97
CA GLU A 234 22.73 39.61 28.32
C GLU A 234 23.80 39.86 27.25
N LYS A 235 24.09 38.88 26.39
CA LYS A 235 25.10 39.04 25.32
C LYS A 235 24.62 39.83 24.10
N ALA A 236 23.32 40.02 23.93
CA ALA A 236 22.76 40.79 22.81
C ALA A 236 22.55 42.27 23.12
N THR A 237 22.46 42.66 24.40
CA THR A 237 22.12 44.03 24.80
C THR A 237 23.33 44.87 25.25
N GLN A 238 24.50 44.26 25.44
CA GLN A 238 25.73 44.99 25.82
C GLN A 238 26.42 45.74 24.67
N GLN A 239 25.97 45.58 23.41
CA GLN A 239 26.60 46.25 22.27
C GLN A 239 26.05 47.64 21.92
N THR A 240 25.07 48.20 22.66
CA THR A 240 24.43 49.46 22.20
C THR A 240 24.18 50.52 23.28
N TRP A 241 24.43 50.25 24.57
CA TRP A 241 24.14 51.24 25.63
C TRP A 241 25.26 51.28 26.66
N ARG A 242 25.81 52.47 26.93
CA ARG A 242 26.77 52.67 28.02
C ARG A 242 26.03 53.21 29.24
N ALA A 243 26.18 52.54 30.38
CA ALA A 243 25.70 53.05 31.66
C ALA A 243 26.64 54.17 32.13
N VAL A 244 26.09 55.37 32.37
CA VAL A 244 26.88 56.52 32.84
C VAL A 244 26.66 56.78 34.34
N ASN A 245 25.51 56.39 34.92
CA ASN A 245 25.22 56.50 36.37
C ASN A 245 24.00 55.65 36.81
N PRO A 246 23.77 55.42 38.12
CA PRO A 246 22.74 54.50 38.64
C PRO A 246 21.29 54.80 38.26
N THR A 247 21.00 56.01 37.80
CA THR A 247 19.64 56.48 37.50
C THR A 247 19.39 56.80 36.02
N HIS A 248 20.40 56.82 35.15
CA HIS A 248 20.24 57.22 33.73
C HIS A 248 21.01 56.31 32.75
N SER A 249 20.46 56.12 31.56
CA SER A 249 21.09 55.37 30.45
C SER A 249 21.05 56.22 29.17
N GLN A 250 22.16 56.25 28.42
CA GLN A 250 22.31 57.03 27.18
C GLN A 250 22.49 56.12 25.96
N ASN A 251 21.95 56.57 24.83
CA ASN A 251 22.18 56.01 23.50
C ASN A 251 23.36 56.71 22.80
N LEU A 252 23.87 56.15 21.69
CA LEU A 252 24.97 56.74 20.91
C LEU A 252 24.60 58.06 20.17
N GLN A 253 23.35 58.53 20.28
CA GLN A 253 22.82 59.75 19.67
C GLN A 253 22.53 60.87 20.69
N GLY A 254 22.70 60.65 22.00
CA GLY A 254 22.59 61.68 23.04
C GLY A 254 21.25 61.82 23.77
N ASP A 255 20.25 60.98 23.49
CA ASP A 255 18.91 61.08 24.13
C ASP A 255 18.85 60.37 25.50
N TYR A 256 18.15 60.99 26.46
CA TYR A 256 17.94 60.49 27.83
C TYR A 256 16.51 59.96 28.04
N VAL A 257 16.38 58.85 28.78
CA VAL A 257 15.08 58.32 29.24
C VAL A 257 15.15 57.93 30.71
N ASP A 258 14.20 58.45 31.51
CA ASP A 258 14.01 58.08 32.92
C ASP A 258 13.29 56.73 33.06
N LYS A 259 13.80 55.86 33.93
CA LYS A 259 13.14 54.59 34.26
C LYS A 259 11.90 54.85 35.13
N VAL A 260 10.72 54.76 34.54
CA VAL A 260 9.43 54.81 35.25
C VAL A 260 9.29 53.59 36.17
N SER A 261 8.98 53.84 37.43
CA SER A 261 8.71 52.83 38.46
C SER A 261 7.35 52.17 38.22
N ILE A 262 7.31 50.85 38.00
CA ILE A 262 6.05 50.11 37.94
C ILE A 262 5.60 49.77 39.36
N GLN A 263 4.56 50.46 39.84
CA GLN A 263 3.83 50.11 41.06
C GLN A 263 3.12 48.77 40.92
N LYS A 264 3.24 47.91 41.94
CA LYS A 264 2.47 46.67 42.09
C LYS A 264 1.03 47.01 42.49
N SER A 265 0.04 46.53 41.74
CA SER A 265 -1.35 46.42 42.21
C SER A 265 -1.74 44.95 42.36
N ASN A 266 -2.13 44.58 43.58
CA ASN A 266 -2.91 43.37 43.88
C ASN A 266 -4.38 43.68 43.62
N VAL A 267 -5.11 42.78 42.96
CA VAL A 267 -6.57 42.69 43.06
C VAL A 267 -6.94 41.21 43.11
N ASP A 268 -7.75 40.87 44.11
CA ASP A 268 -8.34 39.56 44.36
C ASP A 268 -9.88 39.71 44.39
N ILE A 269 -10.60 38.58 44.38
CA ILE A 269 -12.07 38.36 44.51
C ILE A 269 -12.84 38.51 43.18
N GLY A 270 -13.72 37.61 42.70
CA GLY A 270 -14.44 36.40 43.15
C GLY A 270 -15.37 36.01 41.96
N LYS A 271 -16.14 34.93 41.84
CA LYS A 271 -16.66 33.82 42.66
C LYS A 271 -16.66 32.56 41.77
#